data_AF-A0A396HE85-F1
#
_entry.id   AF-A0A396HE85-F1
#
_cell.length_a   1.000
_cell.length_b   1.000
_cell.length_c   1.000
_cell.angle_alpha   90.00
_cell.angle_beta   90.00
_cell.angle_gamma   90.00
#
_symmetry.space_group_name_H-M   'P 1'
#
loop_
_entity.id
_entity.type
_entity.pdbx_description
1 polymer ?
#
loop_
_entity_poly.entity_id
_entity_poly.type
_entity_poly.pdbx_seq_one_letter_code
_entity_poly.pdbx_strand_id
1 'polypeptide(L)'
;MTQDDIYAAQCKHCMKWRVIDTQEEFEEIRHKISQEPFDCSKKANCSCDDPADIEYDSSRTWAIYKPNIPKTPQGFKRTLVLRKDYSKLDSCYITPTGKKLRTRNEIVTYLKDHPQPSGISASEFEFLSPMVMQDTVPEYIVQQKNSANKKAKISKDEV
;
A
#
# COMPACT_ATOMS: atom_id res chain seq x y z
N MET A 1 11.98 -1.06 14.43
CA MET A 1 10.64 -1.67 14.38
C MET A 1 10.33 -1.89 12.90
N THR A 2 10.38 -3.13 12.43
CA THR A 2 9.80 -3.48 11.13
C THR A 2 8.33 -3.09 11.22
N GLN A 3 7.90 -2.18 10.36
CA GLN A 3 6.50 -1.79 10.30
C GLN A 3 5.79 -2.96 9.63
N ASP A 4 5.11 -3.79 10.42
CA ASP A 4 4.29 -4.87 9.89
C ASP A 4 3.06 -4.22 9.24
N ASP A 5 3.03 -4.26 7.92
CA ASP A 5 1.90 -3.76 7.14
C ASP A 5 0.66 -4.61 7.49
N ILE A 6 -0.44 -3.96 7.85
CA ILE A 6 -1.74 -4.64 8.02
C ILE A 6 -2.53 -4.47 6.73
N TYR A 7 -2.93 -5.60 6.15
CA TYR A 7 -3.82 -5.61 5.01
C TYR A 7 -5.26 -5.70 5.49
N ALA A 8 -6.14 -4.90 4.89
CA ALA A 8 -7.56 -4.91 5.23
C ALA A 8 -8.44 -4.66 4.01
N ALA A 9 -9.63 -5.28 4.00
CA ALA A 9 -10.65 -5.07 2.98
C ALA A 9 -11.98 -4.67 3.64
N GLN A 10 -12.70 -3.74 3.02
CA GLN A 10 -14.01 -3.30 3.50
C GLN A 10 -15.10 -4.20 2.93
N CYS A 11 -15.94 -4.74 3.81
CA CYS A 11 -17.11 -5.52 3.40
C CYS A 11 -18.15 -4.63 2.73
N LYS A 12 -18.61 -5.00 1.53
CA LYS A 12 -19.63 -4.27 0.77
C LYS A 12 -21.02 -4.22 1.43
N HIS A 13 -21.29 -5.11 2.38
CA HIS A 13 -22.61 -5.25 3.02
C HIS A 13 -22.70 -4.50 4.35
N CYS A 14 -21.75 -4.71 5.26
CA CYS A 14 -21.77 -4.09 6.58
C CYS A 14 -20.79 -2.92 6.73
N MET A 15 -19.98 -2.63 5.70
CA MET A 15 -18.97 -1.55 5.68
C MET A 15 -17.86 -1.69 6.74
N LYS A 16 -17.81 -2.80 7.49
CA LYS A 16 -16.75 -3.12 8.44
C LYS A 16 -15.47 -3.52 7.72
N TRP A 17 -14.32 -3.16 8.29
CA TRP A 17 -13.00 -3.55 7.79
C TRP A 17 -12.58 -4.90 8.38
N ARG A 18 -12.12 -5.79 7.49
CA ARG A 18 -11.63 -7.13 7.82
C ARG A 18 -10.14 -7.20 7.57
N VAL A 19 -9.38 -7.73 8.52
CA VAL A 19 -7.95 -7.97 8.35
C VAL A 19 -7.76 -9.17 7.42
N ILE A 20 -6.89 -9.00 6.44
CA ILE A 20 -6.53 -10.02 5.45
C ILE A 20 -5.18 -10.59 5.86
N ASP A 21 -5.11 -11.92 5.94
CA ASP A 21 -4.04 -12.60 6.67
C ASP A 21 -2.73 -12.61 5.89
N THR A 22 -2.82 -12.57 4.55
CA THR A 22 -1.66 -12.58 3.66
C THR A 22 -1.70 -11.43 2.66
N GLN A 23 -0.52 -11.04 2.21
CA GLN A 23 -0.40 -10.06 1.13
C GLN A 23 -1.06 -10.60 -0.14
N GLU A 24 -0.85 -11.87 -0.47
CA GLU A 24 -1.34 -12.52 -1.69
C GLU A 24 -2.88 -12.49 -1.77
N GLU A 25 -3.57 -12.79 -0.66
CA GLU A 25 -5.03 -12.68 -0.58
C GLU A 25 -5.50 -11.22 -0.74
N PHE A 26 -4.81 -10.28 -0.12
CA PHE A 26 -5.13 -8.86 -0.26
C PHE A 26 -4.94 -8.37 -1.71
N GLU A 27 -3.89 -8.83 -2.40
CA GLU A 27 -3.67 -8.52 -3.80
C GLU A 27 -4.72 -9.13 -4.71
N GLU A 28 -5.21 -10.33 -4.40
CA GLU A 28 -6.33 -10.95 -5.12
C GLU A 28 -7.61 -10.11 -4.96
N ILE A 29 -7.93 -9.72 -3.73
CA ILE A 29 -9.10 -8.88 -3.42
C ILE A 29 -9.00 -7.54 -4.16
N ARG A 30 -7.86 -6.82 -4.05
CA ARG A 30 -7.70 -5.49 -4.68
C ARG A 30 -7.75 -5.58 -6.21
N HIS A 31 -7.24 -6.68 -6.78
CA HIS A 31 -7.18 -6.88 -8.22
C HIS A 31 -8.57 -7.07 -8.83
N LYS A 32 -9.46 -7.75 -8.09
CA LYS A 32 -10.83 -8.07 -8.53
C LYS A 32 -11.90 -7.16 -7.95
N ILE A 33 -11.56 -6.17 -7.14
CA ILE A 33 -12.52 -5.45 -6.29
C ILE A 33 -13.69 -4.81 -7.07
N SER A 34 -13.48 -4.40 -8.33
CA SER A 34 -14.57 -3.85 -9.15
C SER A 34 -15.52 -4.91 -9.70
N GLN A 35 -15.03 -6.11 -10.04
CA GLN A 35 -15.86 -7.20 -10.55
C GLN A 35 -16.46 -8.04 -9.42
N GLU A 36 -15.69 -8.22 -8.35
CA GLU A 36 -15.98 -9.12 -7.26
C GLU A 36 -15.73 -8.43 -5.90
N PRO A 37 -16.58 -7.45 -5.51
CA PRO A 37 -16.37 -6.71 -4.28
C PRO A 37 -16.28 -7.63 -3.07
N PHE A 38 -15.46 -7.26 -2.09
CA PHE A 38 -15.24 -8.05 -0.90
C PHE A 38 -16.50 -8.06 0.00
N ASP A 39 -16.78 -9.22 0.60
CA ASP A 39 -17.76 -9.37 1.66
C ASP A 39 -17.28 -10.41 2.68
N CYS A 40 -17.82 -10.37 3.89
CA CYS A 40 -17.33 -11.17 5.01
C CYS A 40 -17.33 -12.68 4.73
N SER A 41 -18.23 -13.18 3.86
CA SER A 41 -18.31 -14.62 3.56
C SER A 41 -17.07 -15.16 2.85
N LYS A 42 -16.26 -14.28 2.24
CA LYS A 42 -14.99 -14.63 1.59
C LYS A 42 -13.84 -14.85 2.56
N LYS A 43 -14.00 -14.48 3.85
CA LYS A 43 -13.03 -14.75 4.90
C LYS A 43 -13.54 -15.88 5.78
N ALA A 44 -12.71 -16.89 6.03
CA ALA A 44 -13.07 -17.99 6.90
C ALA A 44 -13.42 -17.49 8.32
N ASN A 45 -14.47 -18.06 8.92
CA ASN A 45 -14.94 -17.72 10.26
C ASN A 45 -15.28 -16.23 10.46
N CYS A 46 -15.81 -15.57 9.42
CA CYS A 46 -16.19 -14.16 9.45
C CYS A 46 -17.60 -13.96 8.90
N SER A 47 -18.39 -13.14 9.57
CA SER A 47 -19.75 -12.76 9.19
C SER A 47 -19.94 -11.24 9.25
N CYS A 48 -21.09 -10.76 8.78
CA CYS A 48 -21.43 -9.33 8.90
C CYS A 48 -21.82 -8.95 10.34
N ASP A 49 -22.20 -9.92 11.18
CA ASP A 49 -22.62 -9.68 12.56
C ASP A 49 -21.42 -9.50 13.50
N ASP A 50 -20.28 -10.11 13.17
CA ASP A 50 -19.05 -9.97 13.94
C ASP A 50 -18.57 -8.51 14.00
N PRO A 51 -18.00 -8.05 15.14
CA PRO A 51 -17.35 -6.74 15.26
C PRO A 51 -16.27 -6.54 14.20
N ALA A 52 -15.97 -5.31 13.78
CA ALA A 52 -14.89 -5.08 12.83
C ALA A 52 -13.55 -5.53 13.41
N ASP A 53 -12.66 -6.03 12.55
CA ASP A 53 -11.33 -6.48 12.99
C ASP A 53 -10.43 -5.28 13.27
N ILE A 54 -10.70 -4.17 12.57
CA ILE A 54 -10.00 -2.91 12.65
C ILE A 54 -10.95 -1.76 12.35
N GLU A 55 -10.81 -0.64 13.06
CA GLU A 55 -11.63 0.55 12.85
C GLU A 55 -10.86 1.59 12.04
N TYR A 56 -11.55 2.26 11.12
CA TYR A 56 -10.98 3.39 10.40
C TYR A 56 -10.95 4.60 11.36
N ASP A 57 -9.79 4.81 11.98
CA ASP A 57 -9.52 5.89 12.92
C ASP A 57 -8.09 6.44 12.76
N SER A 58 -7.72 7.40 13.60
CA SER A 58 -6.40 8.03 13.63
C SER A 58 -5.39 7.31 14.53
N SER A 59 -5.71 6.11 15.06
CA SER A 59 -4.77 5.31 15.86
C SER A 59 -3.57 4.82 15.02
N ARG A 60 -3.72 4.81 13.70
CA ARG A 60 -2.75 4.37 12.71
C ARG A 60 -2.97 5.10 11.39
N THR A 61 -1.93 5.23 10.59
CA THR A 61 -2.05 5.84 9.26
C THR A 61 -2.62 4.84 8.26
N TRP A 62 -3.76 5.20 7.68
CA TRP A 62 -4.41 4.43 6.63
C TRP A 62 -3.87 4.81 5.26
N ALA A 63 -3.82 3.81 4.38
CA ALA A 63 -3.60 4.04 2.97
C ALA A 63 -4.50 3.14 2.12
N ILE A 64 -5.17 3.73 1.13
CA ILE A 64 -6.17 3.04 0.33
C ILE A 64 -5.75 2.98 -1.13
N TYR A 65 -5.79 1.78 -1.69
CA TYR A 65 -5.52 1.56 -3.12
C TYR A 65 -6.71 2.02 -3.97
N LYS A 66 -6.39 2.49 -5.18
CA LYS A 66 -7.39 2.53 -6.24
C LYS A 66 -7.80 1.10 -6.61
N PRO A 67 -9.02 0.87 -7.14
CA PRO A 67 -9.43 -0.44 -7.63
C PRO A 67 -8.53 -1.01 -8.73
N ASN A 68 -8.53 -2.34 -8.88
CA ASN A 68 -7.99 -3.09 -10.02
C ASN A 68 -6.48 -2.95 -10.23
N ILE A 69 -5.73 -2.84 -9.14
CA ILE A 69 -4.27 -2.86 -9.20
C ILE A 69 -3.80 -4.27 -9.54
N PRO A 70 -2.91 -4.43 -10.54
CA PRO A 70 -2.33 -5.73 -10.85
C PRO A 70 -1.68 -6.40 -9.63
N LYS A 71 -1.72 -7.72 -9.62
CA LYS A 71 -0.98 -8.52 -8.64
C LYS A 71 0.52 -8.41 -8.90
N THR A 72 1.29 -8.65 -7.85
CA THR A 72 2.74 -8.75 -7.95
C THR A 72 3.13 -9.95 -8.82
N PRO A 73 4.07 -9.80 -9.76
CA PRO A 73 4.57 -10.93 -10.54
C PRO A 73 5.11 -12.06 -9.65
N GLN A 74 4.87 -13.30 -10.06
CA GLN A 74 5.24 -14.49 -9.28
C GLN A 74 6.73 -14.50 -8.93
N GLY A 75 7.05 -14.85 -7.67
CA GLY A 75 8.41 -14.89 -7.14
C GLY A 75 8.92 -13.54 -6.62
N PHE A 76 8.20 -12.45 -6.86
CA PHE A 76 8.49 -11.15 -6.27
C PHE A 76 7.51 -10.85 -5.14
N LYS A 77 7.89 -9.96 -4.22
CA LYS A 77 6.98 -9.37 -3.24
C LYS A 77 6.94 -7.86 -3.41
N ARG A 78 5.76 -7.26 -3.33
CA ARG A 78 5.64 -5.80 -3.32
C ARG A 78 5.75 -5.29 -1.89
N THR A 79 6.46 -4.20 -1.66
CA THR A 79 6.56 -3.56 -0.34
C THR A 79 6.33 -2.06 -0.48
N LEU A 80 5.73 -1.45 0.54
CA LEU A 80 5.48 -0.02 0.58
C LEU A 80 6.47 0.65 1.53
N VAL A 81 6.90 1.86 1.17
CA VAL A 81 7.74 2.68 2.04
C VAL A 81 7.04 4.01 2.26
N LEU A 82 6.60 4.24 3.49
CA LEU A 82 6.02 5.54 3.86
C LEU A 82 7.15 6.57 3.93
N ARG A 83 6.99 7.69 3.23
CA ARG A 83 7.92 8.80 3.38
C ARG A 83 7.86 9.36 4.79
N LYS A 84 8.99 9.85 5.30
CA LYS A 84 9.08 10.44 6.65
C LYS A 84 8.10 11.61 6.87
N ASP A 85 7.73 12.30 5.81
CA ASP A 85 6.77 13.40 5.84
C ASP A 85 5.31 12.94 5.64
N TYR A 86 5.03 11.64 5.55
CA TYR A 86 3.69 11.09 5.34
C TYR A 86 2.99 11.62 4.07
N SER A 87 3.75 12.15 3.11
CA SER A 87 3.19 12.71 1.87
C SER A 87 2.64 11.63 0.94
N LYS A 88 3.34 10.49 0.86
CA LYS A 88 2.95 9.33 0.06
C LYS A 88 3.71 8.07 0.46
N LEU A 89 3.23 6.94 -0.04
CA LEU A 89 3.93 5.67 -0.05
C LEU A 89 4.66 5.50 -1.38
N ASP A 90 5.88 4.97 -1.34
CA ASP A 90 6.62 4.55 -2.54
C ASP A 90 6.56 3.02 -2.65
N SER A 91 6.09 2.52 -3.79
CA SER A 91 6.03 1.08 -4.09
C SER A 91 7.41 0.57 -4.50
N CYS A 92 7.85 -0.53 -3.90
CA CYS A 92 9.09 -1.22 -4.23
C CYS A 92 8.82 -2.71 -4.40
N TYR A 93 9.78 -3.44 -4.96
CA TYR A 93 9.72 -4.88 -5.14
C TYR A 93 10.89 -5.56 -4.46
N ILE A 94 10.65 -6.70 -3.84
CA ILE A 94 11.66 -7.61 -3.31
C ILE A 94 11.77 -8.78 -4.28
N THR A 95 13.00 -9.05 -4.72
CA THR A 95 13.30 -10.17 -5.64
C THR A 95 13.22 -11.52 -4.90
N PRO A 96 13.17 -12.65 -5.63
CA PRO A 96 13.32 -13.98 -5.01
C PRO A 96 14.58 -14.12 -4.13
N THR A 97 15.63 -13.37 -4.44
CA THR A 97 16.90 -13.33 -3.70
C THR A 97 16.92 -12.33 -2.53
N GLY A 98 15.80 -11.63 -2.27
CA GLY A 98 15.67 -10.67 -1.18
C GLY A 98 16.17 -9.26 -1.49
N LYS A 99 16.62 -8.97 -2.72
CA LYS A 99 17.07 -7.63 -3.13
C LYS A 99 15.86 -6.71 -3.30
N LYS A 100 15.95 -5.50 -2.73
CA LYS A 100 14.92 -4.45 -2.93
C LYS A 100 15.22 -3.63 -4.18
N LEU A 101 14.24 -3.55 -5.07
CA LEU A 101 14.23 -2.74 -6.30
C LEU A 101 13.17 -1.65 -6.16
N ARG A 102 13.55 -0.40 -6.44
CA ARG A 102 12.71 0.79 -6.22
C ARG A 102 12.22 1.43 -7.52
N THR A 103 12.83 1.06 -8.64
CA THR A 103 12.57 1.68 -9.94
C THR A 103 12.40 0.63 -11.04
N ARG A 104 11.69 1.00 -12.10
CA ARG A 104 11.54 0.16 -13.29
C ARG A 104 12.89 -0.17 -13.94
N ASN A 105 13.85 0.76 -13.94
CA ASN A 105 15.19 0.51 -14.47
C ASN A 105 15.93 -0.58 -13.69
N GLU A 106 15.84 -0.56 -12.35
CA GLU A 106 16.42 -1.62 -11.53
C GLU A 106 15.77 -2.99 -11.80
N ILE A 107 14.46 -3.03 -12.09
CA ILE A 107 13.77 -4.26 -12.50
C ILE A 107 14.26 -4.75 -13.86
N VAL A 108 14.37 -3.86 -14.85
CA VAL A 108 14.90 -4.21 -16.18
C VAL A 108 16.32 -4.78 -16.06
N THR A 109 17.19 -4.14 -15.29
CA THR A 109 18.55 -4.64 -15.05
C THR A 109 18.51 -5.99 -14.34
N TYR A 110 17.71 -6.14 -13.29
CA TYR A 110 17.60 -7.40 -12.56
C TYR A 110 17.16 -8.57 -13.44
N LEU A 111 16.12 -8.37 -14.26
CA LEU A 111 15.57 -9.42 -15.15
C LEU A 111 16.55 -9.80 -16.26
N LYS A 112 17.40 -8.87 -16.72
CA LYS A 112 18.48 -9.17 -17.68
C LYS A 112 19.56 -10.05 -17.04
N ASP A 113 19.94 -9.72 -15.81
CA ASP A 113 20.99 -10.44 -15.07
C ASP A 113 20.50 -11.79 -14.51
N HIS A 114 19.18 -11.91 -14.29
CA HIS A 114 18.53 -13.10 -13.74
C HIS A 114 17.32 -13.50 -14.62
N PRO A 115 17.56 -14.14 -15.78
CA PRO A 115 16.48 -14.56 -16.67
C PRO A 115 15.52 -15.52 -15.95
N GLN A 116 14.25 -15.11 -15.85
CA GLN A 116 13.24 -15.90 -15.13
C GLN A 116 12.65 -16.99 -16.04
N PRO A 117 12.51 -18.24 -15.58
CA PRO A 117 11.89 -19.32 -16.37
C PRO A 117 10.45 -19.01 -16.82
N SER A 118 9.75 -18.16 -16.06
CA SER A 118 8.37 -17.75 -16.29
C SER A 118 8.20 -16.67 -17.36
N GLY A 119 9.28 -16.12 -17.92
CA GLY A 119 9.20 -15.10 -18.97
C GLY A 119 8.68 -13.73 -18.51
N ILE A 120 8.71 -13.45 -17.20
CA ILE A 120 8.24 -12.20 -16.60
C ILE A 120 8.94 -10.99 -17.26
N SER A 121 8.13 -10.01 -17.64
CA SER A 121 8.53 -8.75 -18.27
C SER A 121 8.51 -7.58 -17.28
N ALA A 122 9.33 -6.55 -17.54
CA ALA A 122 9.34 -5.35 -16.70
C ALA A 122 8.02 -4.56 -16.74
N SER A 123 7.18 -4.75 -17.76
CA SER A 123 5.85 -4.15 -17.90
C SER A 123 4.83 -4.69 -16.90
N GLU A 124 5.03 -5.90 -16.37
CA GLU A 124 4.14 -6.48 -15.36
C GLU A 124 4.31 -5.86 -13.96
N PHE A 125 5.35 -5.04 -13.78
CA PHE A 125 5.62 -4.36 -12.51
C PHE A 125 5.00 -2.96 -12.49
N GLU A 126 4.00 -2.81 -11.64
CA GLU A 126 3.26 -1.56 -11.45
C GLU A 126 3.73 -0.81 -10.19
N PHE A 127 4.01 0.49 -10.29
CA PHE A 127 4.51 1.31 -9.18
C PHE A 127 3.41 2.18 -8.53
N LEU A 128 2.13 1.93 -8.85
CA LEU A 128 0.97 2.62 -8.27
C LEU A 128 0.84 2.41 -6.75
N SER A 129 1.18 3.40 -5.95
CA SER A 129 1.02 3.34 -4.50
C SER A 129 -0.39 3.68 -4.02
N PRO A 130 -0.82 3.17 -2.85
CA PRO A 130 -2.05 3.60 -2.24
C PRO A 130 -1.95 5.06 -1.75
N MET A 131 -3.10 5.72 -1.67
CA MET A 131 -3.19 7.10 -1.19
C MET A 131 -3.18 7.11 0.33
N VAL A 132 -2.30 7.92 0.93
CA VAL A 132 -2.26 8.13 2.39
C VAL A 132 -3.45 8.99 2.80
N MET A 133 -4.23 8.50 3.75
CA MET A 133 -5.42 9.18 4.26
C MET A 133 -5.02 10.25 5.29
N GLN A 134 -5.13 11.52 4.92
CA GLN A 134 -4.55 12.64 5.67
C GLN A 134 -5.21 12.84 7.05
N ASP A 135 -6.48 12.50 7.18
CA ASP A 135 -7.26 12.47 8.42
C ASP A 135 -6.75 11.42 9.43
N THR A 136 -5.90 10.50 8.99
CA THR A 136 -5.28 9.44 9.82
C THR A 136 -3.77 9.65 10.03
N VAL A 137 -3.22 10.76 9.52
CA VAL A 137 -1.81 11.12 9.73
C VAL A 137 -1.65 11.73 11.14
N PRO A 138 -0.64 11.33 11.94
CA PRO A 138 -0.44 11.87 13.27
C PRO A 138 -0.31 13.40 13.28
N GLU A 139 -1.00 14.05 14.22
CA GLU A 139 -1.08 15.52 14.29
C GLU A 139 0.29 16.21 14.34
N TYR A 140 1.27 15.62 15.03
CA TYR A 140 2.62 16.18 15.14
C TYR A 140 3.32 16.31 13.77
N ILE A 141 3.03 15.42 12.82
CA ILE A 141 3.54 15.50 11.44
C ILE A 141 2.88 16.66 10.70
N VAL A 142 1.57 16.85 10.88
CA VAL A 142 0.81 17.95 10.26
C VAL A 142 1.32 19.31 10.76
N GLN A 143 1.57 19.43 12.07
CA GLN A 143 2.12 20.65 12.68
C GLN A 143 3.52 20.98 12.16
N GLN A 144 4.39 19.98 11.98
CA GLN A 144 5.72 20.18 11.40
C GLN A 144 5.63 20.69 9.95
N LYS A 145 4.73 20.16 9.13
CA LYS A 145 4.49 20.65 7.76
C LYS A 145 4.04 22.11 7.75
N ASN A 146 3.06 22.47 8.59
CA ASN A 146 2.56 23.83 8.67
C ASN A 146 3.66 24.81 9.10
N SER A 147 4.49 24.41 10.06
CA SER A 147 5.62 25.21 10.54
C SER A 147 6.70 25.39 9.46
N ALA A 148 7.02 24.34 8.70
CA ALA A 148 7.95 24.40 7.58
C ALA A 148 7.44 25.32 6.46
N ASN A 149 6.16 25.20 6.09
CA ASN A 149 5.53 26.05 5.09
C ASN A 149 5.50 27.53 5.51
N LYS A 150 5.23 27.81 6.80
CA LYS A 150 5.27 29.18 7.33
C LYS A 150 6.68 29.78 7.24
N LYS A 151 7.73 29.01 7.59
CA LYS A 151 9.12 29.44 7.44
C LYS A 151 9.51 29.71 5.98
N ALA A 152 9.13 28.81 5.07
CA ALA A 152 9.43 28.96 3.65
C ALA A 152 8.75 30.17 3.00
N LYS A 153 7.54 30.54 3.48
CA LYS A 153 6.84 31.75 3.02
C LYS A 153 7.54 33.02 3.51
N ILE A 154 7.95 33.08 4.78
CA ILE A 154 8.68 34.22 5.35
C ILE A 154 9.96 34.49 4.57
N SER A 155 10.75 33.45 4.26
CA SER A 155 12.00 33.61 3.50
C SER A 155 11.82 34.03 2.02
N LYS A 156 10.61 33.94 1.46
CA LYS A 156 10.31 34.42 0.09
C LYS A 156 9.85 35.87 0.05
N ASP A 157 9.28 36.36 1.15
CA ASP A 157 8.80 37.75 1.25
C ASP A 157 9.95 38.70 1.69
N GLU A 158 11.11 38.17 2.08
CA GLU A 158 12.31 38.92 2.49
C GLU A 158 13.37 39.08 1.37
N VAL A 159 13.06 38.74 0.11
CA VAL A 159 13.97 38.85 -1.07
C VAL A 159 13.39 39.73 -2.16
#